data_AF-A0A7S1I709-F1
#
_entry.id   AF-A0A7S1I709-F1
#
_cell.length_a   1.000
_cell.length_b   1.000
_cell.length_c   1.000
_cell.angle_alpha   90.00
_cell.angle_beta   90.00
_cell.angle_gamma   90.00
#
_symmetry.space_group_name_H-M   'P 1'
#
loop_
_entity.id
_entity.type
_entity.pdbx_description
1 polymer ?
#
loop_
_entity_poly.entity_id
_entity_poly.type
_entity_poly.pdbx_seq_one_letter_code
_entity_poly.pdbx_strand_id
1 'polypeptide(L)'
;PVFSAQQLKGTFDELKGKPVFPHYTQKAPGAQRYTWSLVVPDQWTSGFFPGLLWQMYNWTGDAAWRKRAEQYTTPLRHESKHHDLGMKMYYSFGLGYELTGEPEYLQALRDASAHLAKKFVPKVGAINCWGRNLVIIDTLINIQLWAYTYHKVRPDERAEFR
;
A
#
# COMPACT_ATOMS: atom_id res chain seq x y z
N PRO A 1 -19.45 9.57 8.22
CA PRO A 1 -18.17 10.11 7.70
C PRO A 1 -17.40 11.04 8.66
N VAL A 2 -18.10 11.89 9.45
CA VAL A 2 -17.47 12.99 10.20
C VAL A 2 -16.37 12.52 11.17
N PHE A 3 -16.63 11.47 11.96
CA PHE A 3 -15.65 10.94 12.90
C PHE A 3 -14.37 10.44 12.20
N SER A 4 -14.50 9.55 11.23
CA SER A 4 -13.35 8.99 10.50
C SER A 4 -12.54 10.07 9.76
N ALA A 5 -13.23 11.04 9.17
CA ALA A 5 -12.60 12.20 8.54
C ALA A 5 -11.78 13.02 9.53
N GLN A 6 -12.31 13.27 10.74
CA GLN A 6 -11.58 13.98 11.80
C GLN A 6 -10.36 13.20 12.28
N GLN A 7 -10.48 11.88 12.49
CA GLN A 7 -9.35 11.05 12.91
C GLN A 7 -8.23 11.03 11.86
N LEU A 8 -8.58 10.85 10.58
CA LEU A 8 -7.59 10.84 9.49
C LEU A 8 -6.93 12.20 9.28
N LYS A 9 -7.68 13.30 9.41
CA LYS A 9 -7.10 14.67 9.40
C LYS A 9 -6.15 14.86 10.57
N GLY A 10 -6.55 14.47 11.79
CA GLY A 10 -5.71 14.56 12.98
C GLY A 10 -4.40 13.78 12.82
N THR A 11 -4.46 12.55 12.30
CA THR A 11 -3.26 11.77 11.97
C THR A 11 -2.40 12.49 10.93
N PHE A 12 -2.98 12.92 9.81
CA PHE A 12 -2.25 13.65 8.77
C PHE A 12 -1.52 14.89 9.31
N ASP A 13 -2.18 15.67 10.15
CA ASP A 13 -1.63 16.89 10.76
C ASP A 13 -0.49 16.55 11.74
N GLU A 14 -0.58 15.46 12.50
CA GLU A 14 0.47 14.99 13.42
C GLU A 14 1.75 14.58 12.68
N LEU A 15 1.63 14.03 11.46
CA LEU A 15 2.78 13.63 10.64
C LEU A 15 3.56 14.83 10.09
N LYS A 16 2.98 16.04 10.09
CA LYS A 16 3.62 17.30 9.65
C LYS A 16 4.26 17.20 8.26
N GLY A 17 3.64 16.44 7.36
CA GLY A 17 4.10 16.22 5.99
C GLY A 17 5.39 15.40 5.85
N LYS A 18 5.91 14.81 6.94
CA LYS A 18 7.06 13.91 6.87
C LYS A 18 6.66 12.60 6.16
N PRO A 19 7.57 11.98 5.39
CA PRO A 19 7.32 10.70 4.71
C PRO A 19 7.43 9.51 5.68
N VAL A 20 6.67 9.57 6.78
CA VAL A 20 6.55 8.53 7.80
C VAL A 20 5.09 8.14 7.96
N PHE A 21 4.84 6.90 8.34
CA PHE A 21 3.51 6.30 8.30
C PHE A 21 3.06 5.84 9.68
N PRO A 22 1.78 6.00 10.04
CA PRO A 22 1.24 5.48 11.29
C PRO A 22 1.21 3.94 11.24
N HIS A 23 1.77 3.29 12.26
CA HIS A 23 1.79 1.83 12.35
C HIS A 23 0.82 1.32 13.41
N TYR A 24 1.04 1.68 14.67
CA TYR A 24 0.18 1.34 15.79
C TYR A 24 0.28 2.45 16.84
N THR A 25 -0.68 2.51 17.75
CA THR A 25 -0.67 3.48 18.84
C THR A 25 -0.03 2.90 20.10
N GLN A 26 0.80 3.67 20.78
CA GLN A 26 1.41 3.30 22.05
C GLN A 26 1.21 4.38 23.10
N LYS A 27 1.15 3.99 24.38
CA LYS A 27 1.02 4.91 25.51
C LYS A 27 2.29 4.81 26.35
N ALA A 28 3.10 5.87 26.31
CA ALA A 28 4.28 5.95 27.15
C ALA A 28 3.89 5.96 28.65
N PRO A 29 4.74 5.44 29.56
CA PRO A 29 4.48 5.54 31.00
C PRO A 29 4.20 6.99 31.41
N GLY A 30 3.09 7.21 32.13
CA GLY A 30 2.66 8.54 32.57
C GLY A 30 1.99 9.41 31.49
N ALA A 31 1.92 8.97 30.23
CA ALA A 31 1.23 9.72 29.19
C ALA A 31 -0.29 9.71 29.40
N GLN A 32 -0.94 10.83 29.13
CA GLN A 32 -2.41 10.95 29.23
C GLN A 32 -3.13 10.37 28.00
N ARG A 33 -2.43 10.23 26.87
CA ARG A 33 -2.99 9.73 25.60
C ARG A 33 -2.04 8.78 24.90
N TYR A 34 -2.60 7.95 24.02
CA TYR A 34 -1.83 7.18 23.06
C TYR A 34 -1.31 8.08 21.93
N THR A 35 -0.14 7.76 21.39
CA THR A 35 0.45 8.42 20.22
C THR A 35 0.87 7.39 19.18
N TRP A 36 1.03 7.83 17.94
CA TRP A 36 1.50 6.96 16.88
C TRP A 36 2.95 6.50 17.11
N SER A 37 3.18 5.20 17.03
CA SER A 37 4.45 4.65 16.60
C SER A 37 4.52 4.77 15.09
N LEU A 38 5.54 5.49 14.61
CA LEU A 38 5.71 5.83 13.20
C LEU A 38 6.77 4.94 12.55
N VAL A 39 6.58 4.66 11.28
CA VAL A 39 7.52 3.87 10.48
C VAL A 39 7.94 4.59 9.20
N VAL A 40 9.05 4.13 8.64
CA VAL A 40 9.55 4.55 7.32
C VAL A 40 8.77 3.87 6.17
N PRO A 41 8.85 4.36 4.92
CA PRO A 41 8.18 3.78 3.76
C PRO A 41 8.39 2.26 3.58
N ASP A 42 9.58 1.75 3.94
CA ASP A 42 9.91 0.33 3.85
C ASP A 42 9.31 -0.53 4.98
N GLN A 43 8.06 -0.31 5.34
CA GLN A 43 7.33 -1.19 6.24
C GLN A 43 6.04 -1.69 5.59
N TRP A 44 5.67 -2.93 5.89
CA TRP A 44 4.53 -3.63 5.28
C TRP A 44 3.19 -2.90 5.49
N THR A 45 3.07 -2.12 6.56
CA THR A 45 1.88 -1.33 6.90
C THR A 45 1.79 0.02 6.19
N SER A 46 2.85 0.47 5.51
CA SER A 46 2.92 1.85 5.00
C SER A 46 1.90 2.15 3.90
N GLY A 47 1.35 1.13 3.23
CA GLY A 47 0.28 1.30 2.23
C GLY A 47 -1.10 1.60 2.81
N PHE A 48 -1.35 1.29 4.09
CA PHE A 48 -2.69 1.41 4.66
C PHE A 48 -3.13 2.85 4.84
N PHE A 49 -2.25 3.72 5.36
CA PHE A 49 -2.59 5.12 5.57
C PHE A 49 -2.96 5.87 4.27
N PRO A 50 -2.14 5.87 3.20
CA PRO A 50 -2.56 6.44 1.93
C PRO A 50 -3.81 5.76 1.36
N GLY A 51 -4.00 4.45 1.57
CA GLY A 51 -5.22 3.77 1.15
C GLY A 51 -6.49 4.28 1.83
N LEU A 52 -6.43 4.59 3.14
CA LEU A 52 -7.54 5.23 3.85
C LEU A 52 -7.81 6.65 3.32
N LEU A 53 -6.76 7.40 2.95
CA LEU A 53 -6.91 8.73 2.36
C LEU A 53 -7.55 8.66 0.95
N TRP A 54 -7.18 7.67 0.13
CA TRP A 54 -7.83 7.40 -1.15
C TRP A 54 -9.30 7.03 -0.98
N GLN A 55 -9.62 6.18 0.00
CA GLN A 55 -11.02 5.85 0.31
C GLN A 55 -11.82 7.07 0.75
N MET A 56 -11.24 7.98 1.54
CA MET A 56 -11.88 9.24 1.89
C MET A 56 -12.15 10.11 0.65
N TYR A 57 -11.20 10.17 -0.29
CA TYR A 57 -11.42 10.87 -1.56
C TYR A 57 -12.56 10.23 -2.35
N ASN A 58 -12.55 8.90 -2.54
CA ASN A 58 -13.61 8.18 -3.24
C ASN A 58 -15.00 8.46 -2.63
N TRP A 59 -15.10 8.48 -1.31
CA TRP A 59 -16.39 8.68 -0.63
C TRP A 59 -16.88 10.12 -0.68
N THR A 60 -15.97 11.09 -0.62
CA THR A 60 -16.35 12.51 -0.44
C THR A 60 -16.25 13.35 -1.70
N GLY A 61 -15.45 12.92 -2.68
CA GLY A 61 -15.08 13.74 -3.84
C GLY A 61 -14.18 14.94 -3.54
N ASP A 62 -13.82 15.19 -2.26
CA ASP A 62 -13.05 16.36 -1.88
C ASP A 62 -11.58 16.22 -2.28
N ALA A 63 -11.13 17.09 -3.19
CA ALA A 63 -9.78 17.11 -3.74
C ALA A 63 -8.69 17.27 -2.67
N ALA A 64 -9.02 17.81 -1.49
CA ALA A 64 -8.09 17.88 -0.39
C ALA A 64 -7.73 16.47 0.14
N TRP A 65 -8.61 15.47 0.03
CA TRP A 65 -8.26 14.08 0.36
C TRP A 65 -7.36 13.45 -0.69
N ARG A 66 -7.65 13.70 -1.98
CA ARG A 66 -6.79 13.27 -3.08
C ARG A 66 -5.36 13.77 -2.87
N LYS A 67 -5.17 15.07 -2.62
CA LYS A 67 -3.84 15.66 -2.39
C LYS A 67 -3.09 15.00 -1.23
N ARG A 68 -3.79 14.70 -0.12
CA ARG A 68 -3.20 13.98 1.02
C ARG A 68 -2.81 12.55 0.65
N ALA A 69 -3.66 11.86 -0.10
CA ALA A 69 -3.43 10.50 -0.55
C ALA A 69 -2.22 10.41 -1.50
N GLU A 70 -2.13 11.32 -2.48
CA GLU A 70 -0.99 11.45 -3.40
C GLU A 70 0.31 11.71 -2.64
N GLN A 71 0.29 12.61 -1.66
CA GLN A 71 1.46 12.95 -0.83
C GLN A 71 2.02 11.73 -0.10
N TYR A 72 1.17 10.85 0.42
CA TYR A 72 1.60 9.65 1.16
C TYR A 72 1.75 8.41 0.28
N THR A 73 1.20 8.40 -0.94
CA THR A 73 1.42 7.32 -1.92
C THR A 73 2.79 7.47 -2.58
N THR A 74 3.18 8.69 -2.93
CA THR A 74 4.41 8.97 -3.71
C THR A 74 5.69 8.38 -3.09
N PRO A 75 5.96 8.51 -1.78
CA PRO A 75 7.16 7.95 -1.16
C PRO A 75 7.26 6.41 -1.24
N LEU A 76 6.13 5.72 -1.42
CA LEU A 76 6.10 4.26 -1.52
C LEU A 76 6.54 3.73 -2.89
N ARG A 77 6.77 4.60 -3.88
CA ARG A 77 7.11 4.18 -5.26
C ARG A 77 8.38 3.34 -5.32
N HIS A 78 9.37 3.67 -4.49
CA HIS A 78 10.67 2.98 -4.47
C HIS A 78 10.62 1.62 -3.75
N GLU A 79 9.50 1.32 -3.09
CA GLU A 79 9.34 0.14 -2.22
C GLU A 79 8.85 -1.11 -2.96
N SER A 80 8.71 -1.04 -4.29
CA SER A 80 8.21 -2.11 -5.16
C SER A 80 9.09 -3.37 -5.20
N LYS A 81 10.22 -3.38 -4.49
CA LYS A 81 11.23 -4.46 -4.50
C LYS A 81 11.38 -5.20 -3.16
N HIS A 82 10.50 -4.94 -2.19
CA HIS A 82 10.56 -5.52 -0.85
C HIS A 82 9.61 -6.73 -0.69
N HIS A 83 9.47 -7.29 0.51
CA HIS A 83 8.81 -8.60 0.69
C HIS A 83 7.27 -8.51 0.76
N ASP A 84 6.71 -7.48 1.37
CA ASP A 84 5.26 -7.30 1.55
C ASP A 84 4.70 -6.25 0.59
N LEU A 85 4.66 -6.62 -0.69
CA LEU A 85 4.33 -5.68 -1.77
C LEU A 85 2.84 -5.45 -1.96
N GLY A 86 1.99 -6.45 -1.74
CA GLY A 86 0.57 -6.27 -1.99
C GLY A 86 -0.07 -5.33 -1.00
N MET A 87 0.17 -5.54 0.30
CA MET A 87 -0.37 -4.63 1.33
C MET A 87 0.12 -3.19 1.16
N LYS A 88 1.36 -3.01 0.71
CA LYS A 88 1.94 -1.69 0.50
C LYS A 88 1.43 -1.04 -0.80
N MET A 89 1.58 -1.74 -1.92
CA MET A 89 1.42 -1.19 -3.27
C MET A 89 -0.03 -1.22 -3.75
N TYR A 90 -0.77 -2.29 -3.50
CA TYR A 90 -2.16 -2.40 -3.95
C TYR A 90 -3.07 -1.40 -3.23
N TYR A 91 -2.97 -1.30 -1.90
CA TYR A 91 -3.80 -0.37 -1.13
C TYR A 91 -3.41 1.10 -1.28
N SER A 92 -2.24 1.41 -1.87
CA SER A 92 -1.85 2.79 -2.19
C SER A 92 -2.03 3.09 -3.68
N PHE A 93 -1.14 2.58 -4.52
CA PHE A 93 -1.14 2.80 -5.97
C PHE A 93 -2.34 2.17 -6.67
N GLY A 94 -2.84 1.01 -6.22
CA GLY A 94 -4.03 0.38 -6.80
C GLY A 94 -5.27 1.25 -6.63
N LEU A 95 -5.52 1.73 -5.41
CA LEU A 95 -6.63 2.66 -5.15
C LEU A 95 -6.43 4.00 -5.87
N GLY A 96 -5.20 4.52 -5.91
CA GLY A 96 -4.88 5.70 -6.70
C GLY A 96 -5.25 5.50 -8.17
N TYR A 97 -4.81 4.40 -8.78
CA TYR A 97 -5.08 4.12 -10.20
C TYR A 97 -6.57 3.95 -10.50
N GLU A 98 -7.33 3.26 -9.65
CA GLU A 98 -8.79 3.15 -9.83
C GLU A 98 -9.49 4.51 -9.85
N LEU A 99 -9.04 5.45 -9.02
CA LEU A 99 -9.72 6.73 -8.83
C LEU A 99 -9.25 7.82 -9.79
N THR A 100 -8.04 7.72 -10.32
CA THR A 100 -7.43 8.77 -11.14
C THR A 100 -7.09 8.33 -12.55
N GLY A 101 -6.91 7.04 -12.81
CA GLY A 101 -6.46 6.50 -14.09
C GLY A 101 -5.00 6.86 -14.44
N GLU A 102 -4.23 7.41 -13.50
CA GLU A 102 -2.87 7.91 -13.76
C GLU A 102 -1.93 6.77 -14.12
N PRO A 103 -1.33 6.75 -15.33
CA PRO A 103 -0.52 5.62 -15.80
C PRO A 103 0.68 5.29 -14.92
N GLU A 104 1.23 6.29 -14.23
CA GLU A 104 2.37 6.09 -13.33
C GLU A 104 2.05 5.19 -12.13
N TYR A 105 0.78 5.12 -11.71
CA TYR A 105 0.35 4.23 -10.65
C TYR A 105 0.27 2.79 -11.13
N LEU A 106 -0.26 2.58 -12.34
CA LEU A 106 -0.24 1.25 -12.96
C LEU A 106 1.19 0.76 -13.17
N GLN A 107 2.11 1.64 -13.58
CA GLN A 107 3.52 1.25 -13.70
C GLN A 107 4.13 0.79 -12.38
N ALA A 108 3.86 1.49 -11.26
CA ALA A 108 4.34 1.07 -9.95
C ALA A 108 3.79 -0.31 -9.52
N LEU A 109 2.53 -0.60 -9.89
CA LEU A 109 1.90 -1.91 -9.64
C LEU A 109 2.51 -3.01 -10.51
N ARG A 110 2.83 -2.73 -11.78
CA ARG A 110 3.56 -3.65 -12.67
C ARG A 110 4.91 -4.02 -12.09
N ASP A 111 5.69 -3.03 -11.67
CA ASP A 111 7.02 -3.25 -11.11
C ASP A 111 6.94 -4.12 -9.83
N ALA A 112 5.99 -3.81 -8.94
CA ALA A 112 5.77 -4.58 -7.72
C ALA A 112 5.29 -6.01 -8.01
N SER A 113 4.36 -6.18 -8.95
CA SER A 113 3.86 -7.49 -9.35
C SER A 113 4.95 -8.35 -9.96
N ALA A 114 5.80 -7.78 -10.82
CA ALA A 114 6.95 -8.46 -11.40
C ALA A 114 7.96 -8.90 -10.33
N HIS A 115 8.14 -8.10 -9.27
CA HIS A 115 8.99 -8.50 -8.14
C HIS A 115 8.34 -9.62 -7.30
N LEU A 116 7.04 -9.56 -7.05
CA LEU A 116 6.30 -10.59 -6.32
C LEU A 116 6.36 -11.95 -7.05
N ALA A 117 6.17 -11.95 -8.37
CA ALA A 117 6.23 -13.16 -9.21
C ALA A 117 7.57 -13.90 -9.09
N LYS A 118 8.70 -13.19 -8.95
CA LYS A 118 10.03 -13.82 -8.76
C LYS A 118 10.16 -14.66 -7.49
N LYS A 119 9.24 -14.50 -6.52
CA LYS A 119 9.23 -15.26 -5.28
C LYS A 119 8.45 -16.58 -5.40
N PHE A 120 7.75 -16.82 -6.51
CA PHE A 120 7.03 -18.07 -6.74
C PHE A 120 8.01 -19.23 -6.96
N VAL A 121 7.75 -20.36 -6.31
CA VAL A 121 8.57 -21.58 -6.41
C VAL A 121 7.74 -22.66 -7.12
N PRO A 122 7.98 -22.93 -8.43
CA PRO A 122 7.14 -23.84 -9.21
C PRO A 122 7.02 -25.25 -8.64
N LYS A 123 8.10 -25.78 -8.04
CA LYS A 123 8.11 -27.11 -7.41
C LYS A 123 7.13 -27.21 -6.22
N VAL A 124 6.93 -26.10 -5.51
CA VAL A 124 6.05 -26.03 -4.33
C VAL A 124 4.65 -25.54 -4.72
N GLY A 125 4.54 -24.75 -5.78
CA GLY A 125 3.29 -24.11 -6.18
C GLY A 125 2.89 -22.94 -5.29
N ALA A 126 3.86 -22.27 -4.64
CA ALA A 126 3.60 -21.18 -3.70
C ALA A 126 4.69 -20.09 -3.72
N ILE A 127 4.37 -18.93 -3.16
CA ILE A 127 5.30 -17.81 -2.97
C ILE A 127 6.16 -18.05 -1.73
N ASN A 128 7.48 -18.01 -1.88
CA ASN A 128 8.43 -18.11 -0.77
C ASN A 128 8.47 -16.80 0.02
N CYS A 129 8.03 -16.87 1.27
CA CYS A 129 7.97 -15.73 2.16
C CYS A 129 9.32 -15.49 2.84
N TRP A 130 9.74 -14.22 2.85
CA TRP A 130 10.96 -13.75 3.53
C TRP A 130 12.26 -14.48 3.15
N GLY A 131 12.27 -15.29 2.07
CA GLY A 131 13.41 -16.12 1.69
C GLY A 131 13.68 -17.28 2.66
N ARG A 132 12.69 -17.69 3.46
CA ARG A 132 12.85 -18.69 4.54
C ARG A 132 12.24 -20.06 4.24
N ASN A 133 11.87 -20.33 2.98
CA ASN A 133 11.22 -21.58 2.56
C ASN A 133 9.95 -21.88 3.37
N LEU A 134 9.14 -20.83 3.60
CA LEU A 134 7.87 -20.92 4.29
C LEU A 134 6.80 -20.14 3.53
N VAL A 135 5.54 -20.46 3.82
CA VAL A 135 4.36 -19.74 3.34
C VAL A 135 3.59 -19.26 4.56
N ILE A 136 3.25 -17.97 4.60
CA ILE A 136 2.37 -17.39 5.62
C ILE A 136 1.00 -17.07 5.01
N ILE A 137 -0.05 -17.10 5.84
CA ILE A 137 -1.44 -16.86 5.39
C ILE A 137 -1.62 -15.48 4.74
N ASP A 138 -0.90 -14.47 5.23
CA ASP A 138 -0.88 -13.09 4.73
C ASP A 138 -0.46 -12.97 3.25
N THR A 139 0.17 -14.01 2.70
CA THR A 139 0.50 -14.11 1.28
C THR A 139 -0.75 -14.03 0.41
N LEU A 140 -1.90 -14.50 0.90
CA LEU A 140 -3.18 -14.43 0.16
C LEU A 140 -3.56 -12.98 -0.17
N ILE A 141 -3.29 -12.05 0.75
CA ILE A 141 -3.54 -10.62 0.53
C ILE A 141 -2.51 -10.06 -0.46
N ASN A 142 -1.29 -10.60 -0.48
CA ASN A 142 -0.25 -10.16 -1.41
C ASN A 142 -0.51 -10.60 -2.85
N ILE A 143 -1.09 -11.78 -3.08
CA ILE A 143 -1.43 -12.29 -4.42
C ILE A 143 -2.47 -11.39 -5.12
N GLN A 144 -3.29 -10.66 -4.35
CA GLN A 144 -4.23 -9.66 -4.90
C GLN A 144 -3.53 -8.64 -5.80
N LEU A 145 -2.31 -8.21 -5.47
CA LEU A 145 -1.52 -7.29 -6.31
C LEU A 145 -1.27 -7.87 -7.70
N TRP A 146 -0.83 -9.13 -7.75
CA TRP A 146 -0.56 -9.81 -9.02
C TRP A 146 -1.84 -10.01 -9.83
N ALA A 147 -2.88 -10.54 -9.19
CA ALA A 147 -4.17 -10.78 -9.84
C ALA A 147 -4.78 -9.47 -10.37
N TYR A 148 -4.76 -8.41 -9.58
CA TYR A 148 -5.25 -7.09 -9.99
C TYR A 148 -4.47 -6.56 -11.20
N THR A 149 -3.14 -6.55 -11.11
CA THR A 149 -2.28 -6.00 -12.17
C THR A 149 -2.48 -6.75 -13.49
N TYR A 150 -2.56 -8.09 -13.43
CA TYR A 150 -2.85 -8.95 -14.59
C TYR A 150 -4.13 -8.54 -15.35
N HIS A 151 -5.18 -8.15 -14.62
CA HIS A 151 -6.46 -7.74 -15.21
C HIS A 151 -6.45 -6.29 -15.73
N LYS A 152 -5.52 -5.45 -15.25
CA LYS A 152 -5.41 -4.04 -15.66
C LYS A 152 -4.46 -3.80 -16.82
N VAL A 153 -3.57 -4.75 -17.13
CA VAL A 153 -2.75 -4.72 -18.34
C VAL A 153 -3.51 -5.28 -19.54
N ARG A 154 -3.10 -4.86 -20.75
CA ARG A 154 -3.71 -5.33 -21.99
C ARG A 154 -3.48 -6.84 -22.18
N PRO A 155 -4.38 -7.56 -22.87
CA PRO A 155 -4.24 -9.01 -23.06
C PRO A 155 -2.91 -9.46 -23.67
N ASP A 156 -2.33 -8.68 -24.58
CA ASP A 156 -1.04 -8.91 -25.23
C ASP A 156 0.15 -8.78 -24.27
N GLU A 157 0.02 -7.99 -23.19
CA GLU A 157 1.07 -7.79 -22.18
C GLU A 157 1.05 -8.84 -21.06
N ARG A 158 -0.02 -9.64 -20.97
CA ARG A 158 -0.20 -10.64 -19.90
C ARG A 158 0.81 -11.77 -19.94
N ALA A 159 1.53 -11.94 -21.05
CA ALA A 159 2.62 -12.90 -21.16
C ALA A 159 3.74 -12.62 -20.14
N GLU A 160 3.95 -11.36 -19.73
CA GLU A 160 4.95 -10.97 -18.73
C GLU A 160 4.62 -11.49 -17.31
N PHE A 161 3.40 -11.98 -17.08
CA PHE A 161 2.90 -12.42 -15.78
C PHE A 161 2.76 -13.94 -15.65
N ARG A 162 3.02 -14.70 -16.72
CA ARG A 162 2.97 -16.17 -16.75
C ARG A 162 4.32 -16.77 -16.39
#